data_AF-A0A1A8INT0-F1
#
_entry.id   AF-A0A1A8INT0-F1
#
_cell.length_a   1.000
_cell.length_b   1.000
_cell.length_c   1.000
_cell.angle_alpha   90.00
_cell.angle_beta   90.00
_cell.angle_gamma   90.00
#
_symmetry.space_group_name_H-M   'P 1'
#
loop_
_entity.id
_entity.type
_entity.pdbx_description
1 polymer ?
#
loop_
_entity_poly.entity_id
_entity_poly.type
_entity_poly.pdbx_seq_one_letter_code
_entity_poly.pdbx_strand_id
1 'polypeptide(L)'
;AWLKGSVGSIIGKLDQRITVLTGLNVTHPHGEHLQVVNYGIGGHYEPHFDHATSLSSPVFKLKTGNRMATFMIYLSSVEAGGSTAFIHANFSVPVVEKAAIF
;
A
#
# COMPACT_ATOMS: atom_id res chain seq x y z
N ALA A 1 -5.85 8.15 5.94
CA ALA A 1 -5.43 9.50 5.50
C ALA A 1 -4.46 9.38 4.33
N TRP A 2 -4.28 10.44 3.53
CA TRP A 2 -3.34 10.46 2.41
C TRP A 2 -2.24 11.50 2.67
N LEU A 3 -0.98 11.10 2.57
CA LEU A 3 0.19 11.95 2.82
C LEU A 3 0.83 12.36 1.49
N LYS A 4 0.80 13.66 1.20
CA LYS A 4 1.50 14.24 0.06
C LYS A 4 2.99 14.39 0.39
N GLY A 5 3.86 14.36 -0.63
CA GLY A 5 5.29 14.60 -0.45
C GLY A 5 5.62 15.94 0.22
N SER A 6 4.74 16.93 0.10
CA SER A 6 4.88 18.26 0.74
C SER A 6 4.65 18.25 2.26
N VAL A 7 4.13 17.17 2.84
CA VAL A 7 3.80 17.08 4.28
C VAL A 7 5.06 16.97 5.14
N GLY A 8 6.17 16.46 4.59
CA GLY A 8 7.44 16.42 5.31
C GLY A 8 8.54 15.69 4.55
N SER A 9 9.80 16.02 4.87
CA SER A 9 10.98 15.44 4.20
C SER A 9 11.11 13.93 4.36
N ILE A 10 10.47 13.34 5.38
CA ILE A 10 10.44 11.89 5.59
C ILE A 10 9.71 11.14 4.47
N ILE A 11 8.67 11.75 3.89
CA ILE A 11 7.88 11.14 2.81
C ILE A 11 8.73 10.99 1.56
N GLY A 12 9.41 12.06 1.14
CA GLY A 12 10.32 12.00 -0.01
C GLY A 12 11.49 11.02 0.19
N LYS A 13 12.02 10.89 1.43
CA LYS A 13 13.03 9.87 1.74
C LYS A 13 12.49 8.44 1.62
N LEU A 14 11.23 8.22 1.98
CA LEU A 14 10.58 6.93 1.86
C LEU A 14 10.34 6.59 0.37
N ASP A 15 9.82 7.54 -0.41
CA ASP A 15 9.62 7.37 -1.85
C ASP A 15 10.95 7.03 -2.56
N GLN A 16 12.05 7.69 -2.18
CA GLN A 16 13.38 7.39 -2.71
C GLN A 16 13.82 5.96 -2.37
N ARG A 17 13.60 5.49 -1.14
CA ARG A 17 13.96 4.11 -0.74
C ARG A 17 13.13 3.08 -1.50
N ILE A 18 11.83 3.30 -1.63
CA ILE A 18 10.94 2.41 -2.38
C ILE A 18 11.36 2.37 -3.86
N THR A 19 11.69 3.53 -4.44
CA THR A 19 12.20 3.62 -5.83
C THR A 19 13.45 2.78 -6.01
N VAL A 20 14.42 2.88 -5.09
CA VAL A 20 15.66 2.12 -5.16
C VAL A 20 15.43 0.61 -5.00
N LEU A 21 14.52 0.20 -4.11
CA LEU A 21 14.24 -1.22 -3.87
C LEU A 21 13.48 -1.89 -5.02
N THR A 22 12.52 -1.18 -5.61
CA THR A 22 11.58 -1.74 -6.60
C THR A 22 11.99 -1.46 -8.04
N GLY A 23 12.83 -0.45 -8.27
CA GLY A 23 13.11 0.09 -9.61
C GLY A 23 11.94 0.88 -10.22
N LEU A 24 10.84 1.09 -9.49
CA LEU A 24 9.65 1.79 -9.97
C LEU A 24 9.69 3.28 -9.59
N ASN A 25 9.18 4.13 -10.47
CA ASN A 25 8.93 5.53 -10.12
C ASN A 25 7.65 5.64 -9.27
N VAL A 26 7.81 5.90 -7.97
CA VAL A 26 6.68 6.04 -7.04
C VAL A 26 6.33 7.50 -6.74
N THR A 27 6.98 8.45 -7.40
CA THR A 27 6.64 9.87 -7.25
C THR A 27 5.40 10.21 -8.07
N HIS A 28 4.53 11.07 -7.54
CA HIS A 28 3.34 11.52 -8.27
C HIS A 28 3.73 12.21 -9.60
N PRO A 29 3.07 11.90 -10.73
CA PRO A 29 1.80 11.17 -10.86
C PRO A 29 1.92 9.65 -11.07
N HIS A 30 3.12 9.08 -11.05
CA HIS A 30 3.34 7.66 -11.33
C HIS A 30 2.98 6.76 -10.14
N GLY A 31 3.29 7.22 -8.92
CA GLY A 31 2.80 6.64 -7.69
C GLY A 31 1.68 7.49 -7.08
N GLU A 32 0.75 6.81 -6.42
CA GLU A 32 -0.22 7.47 -5.56
C GLU A 32 0.46 8.03 -4.31
N HIS A 33 -0.17 9.03 -3.68
CA HIS A 33 0.26 9.49 -2.37
C HIS A 33 0.24 8.35 -1.34
N LEU A 34 1.06 8.41 -0.30
CA LEU A 34 1.06 7.36 0.71
C LEU A 34 -0.27 7.34 1.47
N GLN A 35 -0.93 6.18 1.46
CA GLN A 35 -2.14 5.95 2.24
C GLN A 35 -1.77 5.40 3.63
N VAL A 36 -2.29 6.03 4.68
CA VAL A 36 -2.18 5.55 6.06
C VAL A 36 -3.55 5.06 6.52
N VAL A 37 -3.60 3.80 6.95
CA VAL A 37 -4.82 3.11 7.40
C VAL A 37 -4.63 2.67 8.85
N ASN A 38 -5.71 2.77 9.64
CA ASN A 38 -5.79 2.23 11.00
C ASN A 38 -7.03 1.34 11.05
N TYR A 39 -6.85 0.07 11.42
CA TYR A 39 -7.91 -0.93 11.48
C TYR A 39 -8.65 -0.94 12.82
N GLY A 40 -8.05 -0.47 13.91
CA GLY A 40 -8.64 -0.59 15.25
C GLY A 40 -8.92 -2.04 15.68
N ILE A 41 -9.64 -2.21 16.79
CA ILE A 41 -10.01 -3.55 17.30
C ILE A 41 -11.16 -4.10 16.46
N GLY A 42 -10.98 -5.30 15.91
CA GLY A 42 -11.98 -5.98 15.09
C GLY A 42 -12.11 -5.43 13.66
N GLY A 43 -11.32 -4.42 13.27
CA GLY A 43 -11.28 -3.98 11.89
C GLY A 43 -10.62 -5.02 11.00
N HIS A 44 -11.19 -5.18 9.82
CA HIS A 44 -10.70 -6.09 8.80
C HIS A 44 -10.87 -5.45 7.44
N TYR A 45 -10.22 -6.05 6.44
CA TYR A 45 -10.45 -5.73 5.05
C TYR A 45 -10.57 -7.03 4.28
N GLU A 46 -11.63 -7.12 3.48
CA GLU A 46 -11.91 -8.32 2.71
C GLU A 46 -10.83 -8.55 1.63
N PRO A 47 -10.54 -9.81 1.27
CA PRO A 47 -9.64 -10.11 0.17
C PRO A 47 -10.09 -9.43 -1.13
N HIS A 48 -9.16 -8.75 -1.80
CA HIS A 48 -9.44 -7.96 -3.00
C HIS A 48 -8.16 -7.81 -3.85
N PHE A 49 -8.34 -7.26 -5.05
CA PHE A 49 -7.24 -6.79 -5.89
C PHE A 49 -7.10 -5.27 -5.75
N ASP A 50 -5.87 -4.79 -5.59
CA ASP A 50 -5.59 -3.35 -5.55
C ASP A 50 -5.80 -2.67 -6.92
N HIS A 51 -5.60 -3.43 -8.01
CA HIS A 51 -5.80 -2.96 -9.36
C HIS A 51 -7.28 -3.10 -9.79
N ALA A 52 -7.71 -2.24 -10.70
CA ALA A 52 -9.02 -2.36 -11.32
C ALA A 52 -9.12 -3.64 -12.16
N THR A 53 -10.11 -4.48 -11.85
CA THR A 53 -10.41 -5.73 -12.58
C THR A 53 -11.52 -5.56 -13.63
N SER A 54 -12.13 -4.38 -13.70
CA SER A 54 -13.19 -4.05 -14.66
C SER A 54 -12.88 -2.73 -15.36
N LEU A 55 -13.15 -2.68 -16.68
CA LEU A 55 -13.04 -1.47 -17.50
C LEU A 55 -14.00 -0.36 -17.07
N SER A 56 -15.07 -0.69 -16.32
CA SER A 56 -15.99 0.30 -15.75
C SER A 56 -15.45 0.96 -14.47
N SER A 57 -14.29 0.54 -13.96
CA SER A 57 -13.71 1.07 -12.72
C SER A 57 -13.48 2.58 -12.81
N PRO A 58 -13.80 3.34 -11.75
CA PRO A 58 -13.50 4.76 -11.66
C PRO A 58 -12.01 5.09 -11.85
N VAL A 59 -11.11 4.15 -11.54
CA VAL A 59 -9.65 4.33 -11.70
C VAL A 59 -9.30 4.70 -13.14
N PHE A 60 -9.96 4.10 -14.14
CA PHE A 60 -9.71 4.42 -15.55
C PHE A 60 -10.19 5.83 -15.94
N LYS A 61 -11.10 6.45 -15.16
CA LYS A 61 -11.54 7.83 -15.38
C LYS A 61 -10.52 8.86 -14.87
N LEU A 62 -9.63 8.47 -13.95
CA LEU A 62 -8.64 9.36 -13.36
C LEU A 62 -7.45 9.65 -14.30
N LYS A 63 -7.31 8.90 -15.41
CA LYS A 63 -6.19 8.99 -16.36
C LYS A 63 -4.80 8.79 -15.73
N THR A 64 -4.74 8.21 -14.53
CA THR A 64 -3.50 7.88 -13.80
C THR A 64 -2.97 6.49 -14.14
N GLY A 65 -3.69 5.72 -14.96
CA GLY A 65 -3.39 4.32 -15.22
C GLY A 65 -4.01 3.39 -14.17
N ASN A 66 -3.57 2.12 -14.16
CA ASN A 66 -3.99 1.11 -13.19
C ASN A 66 -2.80 0.75 -12.28
N ARG A 67 -3.07 0.32 -11.05
CA ARG A 67 -2.01 -0.06 -10.11
C ARG A 67 -1.27 -1.29 -10.63
N MET A 68 0.06 -1.21 -10.72
CA MET A 68 0.91 -2.35 -11.12
C MET A 68 1.45 -3.13 -9.93
N ALA A 69 1.70 -2.45 -8.81
CA ALA A 69 2.29 -3.03 -7.61
C ALA A 69 1.85 -2.24 -6.38
N THR A 70 1.94 -2.89 -5.22
CA THR A 70 1.65 -2.30 -3.91
C THR A 70 2.86 -2.50 -3.01
N PHE A 71 3.36 -1.42 -2.40
CA PHE A 71 4.39 -1.48 -1.37
C PHE A 71 3.73 -1.13 -0.04
N MET A 72 3.58 -2.09 0.86
CA MET A 72 2.86 -1.91 2.12
C MET A 72 3.81 -2.03 3.30
N ILE A 73 3.68 -1.11 4.26
CA ILE A 73 4.54 -1.03 5.45
C ILE A 73 3.67 -1.18 6.70
N TYR A 74 4.06 -2.07 7.61
CA TYR A 74 3.43 -2.16 8.92
C TYR A 74 3.99 -1.10 9.85
N LEU A 75 3.14 -0.15 10.28
CA LEU A 75 3.56 0.99 11.09
C LEU A 75 3.60 0.71 12.59
N SER A 76 2.90 -0.31 13.06
CA SER A 76 2.82 -0.69 14.48
C SER A 76 2.66 -2.20 14.63
N SER A 77 3.19 -2.78 15.70
CA SER A 77 2.87 -4.15 16.10
C SER A 77 1.42 -4.30 16.54
N VAL A 78 0.90 -5.53 16.49
CA VAL A 78 -0.43 -5.90 17.01
C VAL A 78 -0.29 -7.08 17.97
N GLU A 79 -1.16 -7.13 18.99
CA GLU A 79 -1.14 -8.21 19.99
C GLU A 79 -1.69 -9.53 19.44
N ALA A 80 -2.69 -9.47 18.54
CA ALA A 80 -3.30 -10.63 17.92
C ALA A 80 -3.90 -10.30 16.54
N GLY A 81 -3.88 -11.28 15.64
CA GLY A 81 -4.45 -11.15 14.29
C GLY A 81 -3.69 -10.16 13.41
N GLY A 82 -4.41 -9.44 12.54
CA GLY A 82 -3.86 -8.37 11.70
C GLY A 82 -2.99 -8.82 10.52
N SER A 83 -2.73 -10.11 10.36
CA SER A 83 -1.93 -10.65 9.25
C SER A 83 -2.52 -10.25 7.89
N THR A 84 -1.64 -10.05 6.92
CA THR A 84 -2.05 -9.88 5.53
C THR A 84 -2.18 -11.24 4.87
N ALA A 85 -3.39 -11.64 4.52
CA ALA A 85 -3.70 -12.94 3.94
C ALA A 85 -3.68 -12.88 2.40
N PHE A 86 -2.89 -13.75 1.77
CA PHE A 86 -2.87 -13.97 0.33
C PHE A 86 -3.62 -15.27 0.02
N ILE A 87 -4.95 -15.17 -0.03
CA ILE A 87 -5.84 -16.36 -0.06
C ILE A 87 -5.63 -17.26 -1.29
N HIS A 88 -5.25 -16.70 -2.44
CA HIS A 88 -4.98 -17.47 -3.65
C HIS A 88 -3.60 -18.14 -3.63
N ALA A 89 -2.64 -17.60 -2.87
CA ALA A 89 -1.31 -18.18 -2.69
C ALA A 89 -1.22 -19.06 -1.43
N ASN A 90 -2.31 -19.16 -0.66
CA ASN A 90 -2.43 -19.98 0.54
C ASN A 90 -1.35 -19.70 1.62
N PHE A 91 -1.02 -18.43 1.83
CA PHE A 91 -0.19 -18.01 2.96
C PHE A 91 -0.64 -16.67 3.53
N SER A 92 -0.13 -16.34 4.71
CA SER A 92 -0.30 -15.01 5.30
C SER A 92 1.03 -14.49 5.82
N VAL A 93 1.19 -13.17 5.82
CA VAL A 93 2.35 -12.49 6.40
C VAL A 93 1.93 -11.91 7.75
N PRO A 94 2.60 -12.28 8.86
CA PRO A 94 2.32 -11.69 10.17
C PRO A 94 2.76 -10.23 10.21
N VAL A 95 2.10 -9.44 11.04
CA VAL A 95 2.47 -8.03 11.26
C VAL A 95 3.78 -7.97 12.03
N VAL A 96 4.78 -7.33 11.44
CA VAL A 96 6.04 -6.98 12.10
C VAL A 96 6.27 -5.49 11.91
N GLU A 97 6.33 -4.74 13.01
CA GLU A 97 6.54 -3.29 12.96
C GLU A 97 7.78 -2.94 12.12
N LYS A 98 7.63 -1.94 11.24
CA LYS A 98 8.65 -1.46 10.27
C LYS A 98 9.01 -2.45 9.16
N ALA A 99 8.44 -3.65 9.14
CA ALA A 99 8.56 -4.54 7.98
C ALA A 99 7.69 -4.04 6.83
N ALA A 100 8.07 -4.42 5.63
CA ALA A 100 7.33 -4.12 4.40
C ALA A 100 7.10 -5.39 3.57
N ILE A 101 6.00 -5.41 2.85
CA ILE A 101 5.70 -6.40 1.82
C ILE A 101 5.54 -5.68 0.47
N PHE A 102 6.05 -6.30 -0.58
CA PHE A 102 5.99 -5.87 -1.97
C PHE A 102 5.84 -7.10 -2.86
#